data_AF-X7YR11-F1
#
_entry.id   AF-X7YR11-F1
#
_cell.length_a   1.000
_cell.length_b   1.000
_cell.length_c   1.000
_cell.angle_alpha   90.00
_cell.angle_beta   90.00
_cell.angle_gamma   90.00
#
_symmetry.space_group_name_H-M   'P 1'
#
loop_
_entity.id
_entity.type
_entity.pdbx_description
1 polymer ?
#
loop_
_entity_poly.entity_id
_entity_poly.type
_entity_poly.pdbx_seq_one_letter_code
_entity_poly.pdbx_strand_id
1 'polypeptide(L)'
;MTKRVPDWVYSLPRDQRLAFLGGWVDADGHVGPDHSGSVLLTCGNEALLEQARELAELCGLRAGGPWAFTQPYDHDRSRTQIAWRLSISGDFEHLGCRNPKHTSGLGRRRNMHSPNDEHGTAVRVHGNEWLGFERVESVEPYAVEPVYDIEVDGPHNFVAAGLVVHNSEVVYHKIREDLESQGVIFLDTDTGLREHEDIFKQYFGTVIPAGDNKFAALNTAVWSGGSFIYVRRACTSRFRCRPTSGSTPRTWASSSGP
;
A
#
# COMPACT_ATOMS: atom_id res chain seq x y z
N MET A 1 12.92 -28.61 13.70
CA MET A 1 12.34 -28.23 12.40
C MET A 1 11.16 -27.31 12.64
N THR A 2 11.29 -26.03 12.30
CA THR A 2 10.21 -25.05 12.44
C THR A 2 9.25 -25.20 11.27
N LYS A 3 7.97 -25.45 11.56
CA LYS A 3 6.92 -25.55 10.52
C LYS A 3 6.80 -24.20 9.79
N ARG A 4 6.67 -24.24 8.47
CA ARG A 4 6.54 -23.08 7.57
C ARG A 4 5.62 -23.42 6.40
N VAL A 5 4.93 -22.41 5.87
CA VAL A 5 4.26 -22.47 4.56
C VAL A 5 5.33 -22.47 3.47
N PRO A 6 5.33 -23.44 2.53
CA PRO A 6 6.29 -23.44 1.42
C PRO A 6 6.07 -22.25 0.46
N ASP A 7 7.15 -21.63 -0.01
CA ASP A 7 7.11 -20.41 -0.83
C ASP A 7 6.26 -20.55 -2.11
N TRP A 8 6.26 -21.74 -2.72
CA TRP A 8 5.47 -21.99 -3.93
C TRP A 8 3.96 -21.89 -3.71
N VAL A 9 3.48 -22.02 -2.47
CA VAL A 9 2.04 -21.86 -2.13
C VAL A 9 1.57 -20.43 -2.43
N TYR A 10 2.43 -19.43 -2.21
CA TYR A 10 2.12 -18.03 -2.48
C TYR A 10 1.92 -17.73 -3.96
N SER A 11 2.53 -18.54 -4.84
CA SER A 11 2.42 -18.41 -6.30
C SER A 11 1.21 -19.14 -6.90
N LEU A 12 0.46 -19.90 -6.10
CA LEU A 12 -0.71 -20.63 -6.59
C LEU A 12 -1.86 -19.68 -6.98
N PRO A 13 -2.75 -20.10 -7.90
CA PRO A 13 -4.00 -19.40 -8.16
C PRO A 13 -4.81 -19.19 -6.88
N ARG A 14 -5.54 -18.07 -6.81
CA ARG A 14 -6.30 -17.67 -5.61
C ARG A 14 -7.12 -18.80 -5.01
N ASP A 15 -7.87 -19.54 -5.83
CA ASP A 15 -8.76 -20.61 -5.36
C ASP A 15 -7.98 -21.76 -4.69
N GLN A 16 -6.76 -22.03 -5.15
CA GLN A 16 -5.90 -23.05 -4.55
C GLN A 16 -5.28 -22.56 -3.23
N ARG A 17 -4.94 -21.26 -3.13
CA ARG A 17 -4.51 -20.65 -1.86
C ARG A 17 -5.64 -20.66 -0.82
N LEU A 18 -6.86 -20.35 -1.25
CA LEU A 18 -8.06 -20.45 -0.42
C LEU A 18 -8.39 -21.89 -0.02
N ALA A 19 -8.16 -22.87 -0.89
CA ALA A 19 -8.30 -24.29 -0.53
C ALA A 19 -7.23 -24.73 0.48
N PHE A 20 -6.00 -24.25 0.35
CA PHE A 20 -4.94 -24.49 1.32
C PHE A 20 -5.30 -23.90 2.69
N LEU A 21 -5.72 -22.64 2.73
CA LEU A 21 -6.21 -21.98 3.94
C LEU A 21 -7.41 -22.74 4.53
N GLY A 22 -8.39 -23.12 3.71
CA GLY A 22 -9.55 -23.89 4.14
C GLY A 22 -9.18 -25.24 4.76
N GLY A 23 -8.20 -25.95 4.19
CA GLY A 23 -7.68 -27.20 4.74
C GLY A 23 -6.95 -27.01 6.08
N TRP A 24 -6.27 -25.89 6.26
CA TRP A 24 -5.67 -25.53 7.55
C TRP A 24 -6.75 -25.24 8.59
N VAL A 25 -7.77 -24.46 8.22
CA VAL A 25 -8.91 -24.17 9.09
C VAL A 25 -9.65 -25.44 9.49
N ASP A 26 -9.79 -26.41 8.58
CA ASP A 26 -10.39 -27.71 8.90
C ASP A 26 -9.56 -28.52 9.90
N ALA A 27 -8.24 -28.33 9.90
CA ALA A 27 -7.32 -29.07 10.76
C ALA A 27 -7.14 -28.44 12.15
N ASP A 28 -7.04 -27.10 12.23
CA ASP A 28 -6.57 -26.37 13.41
C ASP A 28 -7.38 -25.08 13.68
N GLY A 29 -8.42 -24.84 12.89
CA GLY A 29 -9.26 -23.65 12.98
C GLY A 29 -10.49 -23.84 13.86
N HIS A 30 -10.91 -22.75 14.47
CA HIS A 30 -12.19 -22.63 15.16
C HIS A 30 -13.02 -21.56 14.49
N VAL A 31 -14.25 -21.88 14.08
CA VAL A 31 -15.18 -20.89 13.53
C VAL A 31 -15.95 -20.28 14.69
N GLY A 32 -15.83 -18.97 14.86
CA GLY A 32 -16.53 -18.21 15.88
C GLY A 32 -18.05 -18.23 15.70
N PRO A 33 -18.82 -17.86 16.74
CA PRO A 33 -20.28 -17.91 16.71
C PRO A 33 -20.89 -16.99 15.64
N ASP A 34 -22.11 -17.33 15.22
CA ASP A 34 -22.86 -16.80 14.07
C ASP A 34 -22.82 -15.28 13.84
N HIS A 35 -22.55 -14.46 14.85
CA HIS A 35 -22.54 -13.00 14.75
C HIS A 35 -21.24 -12.42 14.16
N SER A 36 -20.09 -13.06 14.34
CA SER A 36 -18.83 -12.62 13.73
C SER A 36 -18.51 -13.37 12.44
N GLY A 37 -18.87 -14.67 12.38
CA GLY A 37 -18.53 -15.56 11.27
C GLY A 37 -17.02 -15.70 11.01
N SER A 38 -16.19 -15.25 11.96
CA SER A 38 -14.74 -15.18 11.84
C SER A 38 -14.08 -16.53 12.10
N VAL A 39 -12.97 -16.79 11.43
CA VAL A 39 -12.16 -17.99 11.64
C VAL A 39 -11.00 -17.65 12.57
N LEU A 40 -10.79 -18.46 13.60
CA LEU A 40 -9.69 -18.33 14.55
C LEU A 40 -8.72 -19.48 14.35
N LEU A 41 -7.46 -19.17 14.07
CA LEU A 41 -6.37 -20.14 14.05
C LEU A 41 -5.51 -19.96 15.31
N THR A 42 -5.13 -21.06 15.95
CA THR A 42 -4.29 -21.03 17.17
C THR A 42 -3.04 -21.87 16.95
N CYS A 43 -1.85 -21.31 17.16
CA CYS A 43 -0.60 -22.05 16.97
C CYS A 43 0.46 -21.68 18.01
N GLY A 44 1.35 -22.61 18.36
CA GLY A 44 2.53 -22.32 19.19
C GLY A 44 3.69 -21.64 18.43
N ASN A 45 3.53 -21.37 17.14
CA ASN A 45 4.57 -20.81 16.27
C ASN A 45 4.05 -19.53 15.61
N GLU A 46 4.48 -18.39 16.13
CA GLU A 46 4.10 -17.05 15.66
C GLU A 46 4.34 -16.86 14.17
N ALA A 47 5.57 -17.16 13.70
CA ALA A 47 5.96 -17.00 12.31
C ALA A 47 5.08 -17.82 11.34
N LEU A 48 4.52 -18.94 11.79
CA LEU A 48 3.60 -19.72 10.97
C LEU A 48 2.23 -19.04 10.84
N LEU A 49 1.75 -18.36 11.88
CA LEU A 49 0.53 -17.55 11.80
C LEU A 49 0.72 -16.27 11.00
N GLU A 50 1.90 -15.66 11.02
CA GLU A 50 2.22 -14.54 10.12
C GLU A 50 2.13 -14.96 8.64
N GLN A 51 2.64 -16.15 8.30
CA GLN A 51 2.50 -16.69 6.95
C GLN A 51 1.03 -16.96 6.58
N ALA A 52 0.22 -17.43 7.54
CA ALA A 52 -1.21 -17.63 7.34
C ALA A 52 -1.96 -16.28 7.13
N ARG A 53 -1.55 -15.25 7.87
CA ARG A 53 -2.06 -13.87 7.73
C ARG A 53 -1.79 -13.34 6.34
N GLU A 54 -0.54 -13.39 5.90
CA GLU A 54 -0.13 -12.93 4.58
C GLU A 54 -0.89 -13.66 3.47
N LEU A 55 -1.02 -14.98 3.58
CA LEU A 55 -1.76 -15.77 2.60
C LEU A 55 -3.26 -15.42 2.57
N ALA A 56 -3.86 -15.12 3.72
CA ALA A 56 -5.25 -14.68 3.82
C ALA A 56 -5.45 -13.31 3.17
N GLU A 57 -4.57 -12.34 3.47
CA GLU A 57 -4.58 -11.00 2.87
C GLU A 57 -4.42 -11.06 1.35
N LEU A 58 -3.50 -11.88 0.83
CA LEU A 58 -3.32 -12.13 -0.61
C LEU A 58 -4.53 -12.80 -1.28
N CYS A 59 -5.47 -13.35 -0.51
CA CYS A 59 -6.72 -13.92 -1.02
C CYS A 59 -7.91 -12.94 -0.92
N GLY A 60 -7.68 -11.73 -0.40
CA GLY A 60 -8.72 -10.72 -0.16
C GLY A 60 -9.49 -10.93 1.15
N LEU A 61 -8.97 -11.76 2.06
CA LEU A 61 -9.51 -11.90 3.42
C LEU A 61 -8.82 -10.91 4.34
N ARG A 62 -9.53 -10.45 5.37
CA ARG A 62 -8.94 -9.62 6.43
C ARG A 62 -8.39 -10.53 7.51
N ALA A 63 -7.23 -10.19 8.03
CA ALA A 63 -6.60 -10.92 9.10
C ALA A 63 -6.19 -9.95 10.22
N GLY A 64 -6.43 -10.33 11.47
CA GLY A 64 -6.08 -9.58 12.67
C GLY A 64 -5.26 -10.44 13.63
N GLY A 65 -4.22 -9.86 14.22
CA GLY A 65 -3.18 -10.58 14.96
C GLY A 65 -1.95 -10.86 14.10
N PRO A 66 -1.12 -11.85 14.46
CA PRO A 66 -1.28 -12.79 15.58
C PRO A 66 -1.09 -12.12 16.96
N TRP A 67 -1.90 -12.53 17.95
CA TRP A 67 -1.76 -12.08 19.34
C TRP A 67 -1.30 -13.22 20.24
N ALA A 68 -0.34 -12.95 21.11
CA ALA A 68 0.11 -13.90 22.12
C ALA A 68 -0.92 -14.05 23.25
N PHE A 69 -1.09 -15.27 23.72
CA PHE A 69 -1.82 -15.57 24.95
C PHE A 69 -1.18 -16.77 25.65
N THR A 70 -1.37 -16.85 26.96
CA THR A 70 -0.86 -17.96 27.77
C THR A 70 -1.95 -19.02 27.93
N GLN A 71 -1.60 -20.28 27.70
CA GLN A 71 -2.49 -21.41 27.93
C GLN A 71 -1.78 -22.55 28.65
N PRO A 72 -2.48 -23.38 29.43
CA PRO A 72 -1.90 -24.59 29.99
C PRO A 72 -1.43 -25.54 28.87
N TYR A 73 -0.31 -26.22 29.09
CA TYR A 73 0.21 -27.22 28.17
C TYR A 73 -0.67 -28.47 28.23
N ASP A 74 -1.15 -28.95 27.07
CA ASP A 74 -2.16 -30.01 27.03
C ASP A 74 -1.71 -31.31 27.71
N HIS A 75 -0.42 -31.67 27.58
CA HIS A 75 0.13 -32.89 28.18
C HIS A 75 0.59 -32.72 29.63
N ASP A 76 0.72 -31.47 30.10
CA ASP A 76 1.11 -31.16 31.47
C ASP A 76 0.50 -29.82 31.89
N ARG A 77 -0.70 -29.89 32.45
CA ARG A 77 -1.46 -28.70 32.86
C ARG A 77 -0.82 -27.92 34.02
N SER A 78 0.23 -28.46 34.66
CA SER A 78 1.04 -27.71 35.62
C SER A 78 1.97 -26.70 34.94
N ARG A 79 2.18 -26.84 33.63
CA ARG A 79 3.01 -25.97 32.80
C ARG A 79 2.14 -25.07 31.94
N THR A 80 2.57 -23.84 31.78
CA THR A 80 2.00 -22.89 30.82
C THR A 80 2.88 -22.83 29.57
N GLN A 81 2.24 -22.63 28.42
CA GLN A 81 2.89 -22.33 27.16
C GLN A 81 2.33 -21.02 26.60
N ILE A 82 3.17 -20.30 25.86
CA ILE A 82 2.71 -19.21 25.01
C ILE A 82 2.15 -19.82 23.73
N ALA A 83 0.97 -19.37 23.35
CA ALA A 83 0.35 -19.66 22.06
C ALA A 83 -0.04 -18.35 21.40
N TRP A 84 -0.23 -18.41 20.10
CA TRP A 84 -0.54 -17.28 19.26
C TRP A 84 -1.88 -17.54 18.60
N ARG A 85 -2.67 -16.48 18.40
CA ARG A 85 -3.98 -16.57 17.76
C ARG A 85 -4.10 -15.56 16.64
N LEU A 86 -4.58 -16.04 15.50
CA LEU A 86 -4.91 -15.24 14.32
C LEU A 86 -6.41 -15.27 14.11
N SER A 87 -7.02 -14.12 13.88
CA SER A 87 -8.42 -14.01 13.45
C SER A 87 -8.46 -13.67 11.97
N ILE A 88 -9.15 -14.47 11.18
CA ILE A 88 -9.45 -14.19 9.79
C ILE A 88 -10.94 -13.82 9.72
N SER A 89 -11.28 -12.82 8.91
CA SER A 89 -12.63 -12.33 8.66
C SER A 89 -12.77 -11.92 7.19
N GLY A 90 -13.98 -11.92 6.64
CA GLY A 90 -14.20 -11.53 5.26
C GLY A 90 -15.29 -12.35 4.60
N ASP A 91 -15.25 -12.40 3.27
CA ASP A 91 -16.13 -13.26 2.49
C ASP A 91 -15.59 -14.69 2.48
N PHE A 92 -16.23 -15.53 3.28
CA PHE A 92 -15.85 -16.92 3.48
C PHE A 92 -16.53 -17.89 2.52
N GLU A 93 -17.41 -17.42 1.62
CA GLU A 93 -18.04 -18.29 0.63
C GLU A 93 -16.99 -19.01 -0.25
N HIS A 94 -15.83 -18.38 -0.41
CA HIS A 94 -14.70 -18.92 -1.16
C HIS A 94 -13.64 -19.63 -0.31
N LEU A 95 -13.78 -19.64 1.02
CA LEU A 95 -12.85 -20.37 1.88
C LEU A 95 -13.12 -21.87 1.68
N GLY A 96 -12.17 -22.59 1.09
CA GLY A 96 -12.33 -23.98 0.64
C GLY A 96 -12.43 -25.03 1.76
N CYS A 97 -12.97 -24.66 2.93
CA CYS A 97 -13.26 -25.56 4.04
C CYS A 97 -14.18 -26.69 3.59
N ARG A 98 -13.86 -27.92 4.01
CA ARG A 98 -14.62 -29.13 3.71
C ARG A 98 -15.34 -29.70 4.93
N ASN A 99 -15.00 -29.26 6.13
CA ASN A 99 -15.65 -29.74 7.35
C ASN A 99 -17.05 -29.12 7.50
N PRO A 100 -18.13 -29.94 7.49
CA PRO A 100 -19.51 -29.46 7.58
C PRO A 100 -19.78 -28.55 8.79
N LYS A 101 -19.09 -28.81 9.92
CA LYS A 101 -19.23 -28.00 11.14
C LYS A 101 -18.72 -26.58 10.93
N HIS A 102 -17.59 -26.43 10.26
CA HIS A 102 -17.00 -25.12 9.97
C HIS A 102 -17.78 -24.41 8.87
N THR A 103 -18.08 -25.09 7.75
CA THR A 103 -18.87 -24.50 6.65
C THR A 103 -20.27 -24.05 7.07
N SER A 104 -20.89 -24.71 8.06
CA SER A 104 -22.23 -24.33 8.52
C SER A 104 -22.30 -22.98 9.25
N GLY A 105 -21.17 -22.52 9.80
CA GLY A 105 -21.04 -21.23 10.50
C GLY A 105 -20.42 -20.12 9.65
N LEU A 106 -19.78 -20.44 8.52
CA LEU A 106 -19.25 -19.45 7.57
C LEU A 106 -20.41 -18.71 6.88
N GLY A 107 -20.24 -17.41 6.62
CA GLY A 107 -21.22 -16.61 5.89
C GLY A 107 -22.43 -16.10 6.69
N ARG A 108 -22.59 -16.45 7.98
CA ARG A 108 -23.73 -16.00 8.83
C ARG A 108 -23.63 -14.56 9.36
N ARG A 109 -22.84 -13.69 8.74
CA ARG A 109 -22.61 -12.34 9.27
C ARG A 109 -23.91 -11.51 9.23
N ARG A 110 -24.41 -11.08 10.39
CA ARG A 110 -25.32 -9.92 10.44
C ARG A 110 -24.50 -8.69 10.08
N ASN A 111 -24.90 -7.97 9.04
CA ASN A 111 -24.39 -6.62 8.77
C ASN A 111 -24.66 -5.73 9.99
N MET A 112 -23.71 -5.65 10.91
CA MET A 112 -23.70 -4.59 11.92
C MET A 112 -23.37 -3.29 11.18
N HIS A 113 -24.29 -2.33 11.30
CA HIS A 113 -24.18 -0.98 10.74
C HIS A 113 -22.76 -0.42 10.92
N SER A 114 -22.21 0.13 9.83
CA SER A 114 -21.03 0.98 9.88
C SER A 114 -21.50 2.43 10.02
N PRO A 115 -21.07 3.16 11.05
CA PRO A 115 -21.28 4.61 11.11
C PRO A 115 -20.23 5.25 10.20
N ASN A 116 -20.59 5.58 8.95
CA ASN A 116 -19.71 6.32 8.04
C ASN A 116 -20.51 7.20 7.07
N ASP A 117 -21.57 7.84 7.59
CA ASP A 117 -22.26 8.92 6.89
C ASP A 117 -21.73 10.25 7.43
N GLU A 118 -20.57 10.69 6.94
CA GLU A 118 -20.25 12.11 6.92
C GLU A 118 -20.42 12.62 5.49
N HIS A 119 -21.37 13.55 5.30
CA HIS A 119 -21.65 14.23 4.03
C HIS A 119 -22.02 13.34 2.82
N GLY A 120 -22.69 12.20 3.03
CA GLY A 120 -23.38 11.46 1.96
C GLY A 120 -22.48 10.72 0.95
N THR A 121 -21.16 10.74 1.14
CA THR A 121 -20.22 9.85 0.45
C THR A 121 -19.71 8.83 1.46
N ALA A 122 -20.33 7.65 1.49
CA ALA A 122 -19.75 6.54 2.22
C ALA A 122 -18.41 6.22 1.57
N VAL A 123 -17.28 6.41 2.26
CA VAL A 123 -15.92 6.07 1.78
C VAL A 123 -15.85 4.67 1.14
N ARG A 124 -16.73 3.77 1.57
CA ARG A 124 -16.96 2.44 0.97
C ARG A 124 -17.37 2.43 -0.50
N VAL A 125 -18.01 3.47 -1.04
CA VAL A 125 -18.34 3.57 -2.48
C VAL A 125 -17.11 3.63 -3.36
N HIS A 126 -15.96 3.98 -2.79
CA HIS A 126 -14.67 3.98 -3.48
C HIS A 126 -13.89 2.67 -3.29
N GLY A 127 -14.43 1.72 -2.53
CA GLY A 127 -13.88 0.37 -2.40
C GLY A 127 -14.45 -0.59 -3.45
N ASN A 128 -13.75 -1.69 -3.67
CA ASN A 128 -14.20 -2.82 -4.46
C ASN A 128 -13.90 -4.14 -3.72
N GLU A 129 -14.04 -5.29 -4.38
CA GLU A 129 -13.76 -6.60 -3.78
C GLU A 129 -12.30 -6.78 -3.33
N TRP A 130 -11.37 -6.00 -3.89
CA TRP A 130 -9.92 -6.08 -3.64
C TRP A 130 -9.39 -4.93 -2.77
N LEU A 131 -10.04 -3.77 -2.81
CA LEU A 131 -9.59 -2.53 -2.19
C LEU A 131 -10.66 -2.00 -1.23
N GLY A 132 -10.27 -1.77 0.02
CA GLY A 132 -11.15 -1.24 1.04
C GLY A 132 -10.43 -0.23 1.94
N PHE A 133 -11.22 0.48 2.73
CA PHE A 133 -10.72 1.40 3.74
C PHE A 133 -10.92 0.79 5.12
N GLU A 134 -9.87 0.87 5.93
CA GLU A 134 -9.89 0.50 7.35
C GLU A 134 -9.51 1.75 8.17
N ARG A 135 -10.04 1.86 9.39
CA ARG A 135 -9.79 3.02 10.24
C ARG A 135 -8.41 2.90 10.89
N VAL A 136 -7.64 3.99 10.87
CA VAL A 136 -6.39 4.09 11.65
C VAL A 136 -6.75 4.13 13.14
N GLU A 137 -6.21 3.18 13.90
CA GLU A 137 -6.43 3.08 15.35
C GLU A 137 -5.54 4.07 16.12
N SER A 138 -4.26 4.14 15.77
CA SER A 138 -3.28 5.06 16.35
C SER A 138 -2.15 5.38 15.36
N VAL A 139 -1.45 6.48 15.60
CA VAL A 139 -0.21 6.86 14.93
C VAL A 139 0.77 7.32 16.02
N GLU A 140 1.94 6.68 16.08
CA GLU A 140 2.94 6.95 17.10
C GLU A 140 4.25 7.38 16.45
N PRO A 141 4.92 8.44 16.94
CA PRO A 141 6.25 8.82 16.46
C PRO A 141 7.25 7.68 16.72
N TYR A 142 7.97 7.26 15.69
CA TYR A 142 9.00 6.23 15.79
C TYR A 142 10.41 6.83 15.73
N ALA A 143 11.42 6.06 16.17
CA ALA A 143 12.81 6.47 16.16
C ALA A 143 13.35 6.72 14.74
N VAL A 144 14.42 7.50 14.63
CA VAL A 144 15.11 7.74 13.35
C VAL A 144 16.03 6.55 13.06
N GLU A 145 15.61 5.70 12.13
CA GLU A 145 16.34 4.52 11.69
C GLU A 145 16.50 4.52 10.16
N PRO A 146 17.49 3.79 9.60
CA PRO A 146 17.59 3.61 8.15
C PRO A 146 16.33 2.93 7.59
N VAL A 147 15.63 3.59 6.67
CA VAL A 147 14.46 3.07 5.97
C VAL A 147 14.83 2.60 4.57
N TYR A 148 14.14 1.56 4.10
CA TYR A 148 14.28 1.03 2.74
C TYR A 148 13.07 1.45 1.93
N ASP A 149 13.31 1.81 0.67
CA ASP A 149 12.26 2.25 -0.25
C ASP A 149 12.33 1.47 -1.56
N ILE A 150 11.19 1.39 -2.25
CA ILE A 150 11.03 0.67 -3.51
C ILE A 150 10.26 1.57 -4.47
N GLU A 151 10.83 1.77 -5.66
CA GLU A 151 10.15 2.46 -6.76
C GLU A 151 9.48 1.45 -7.69
N VAL A 152 8.16 1.56 -7.82
CA VAL A 152 7.38 0.78 -8.79
C VAL A 152 6.93 1.69 -9.94
N ASP A 153 7.21 1.27 -11.17
CA ASP A 153 6.75 1.93 -12.39
C ASP A 153 5.22 1.80 -12.56
N GLY A 154 4.58 2.83 -13.15
CA GLY A 154 3.16 2.79 -13.49
C GLY A 154 2.29 3.54 -12.47
N PRO A 155 1.45 2.85 -11.66
CA PRO A 155 0.55 3.52 -10.72
C PRO A 155 1.27 4.10 -9.48
N HIS A 156 2.59 3.92 -9.38
CA HIS A 156 3.43 4.41 -8.28
C HIS A 156 2.95 3.97 -6.88
N ASN A 157 2.30 2.81 -6.81
CA ASN A 157 1.86 2.20 -5.57
C ASN A 157 2.13 0.69 -5.56
N PHE A 158 2.25 0.14 -4.35
CA PHE A 158 2.48 -1.27 -4.10
C PHE A 158 1.80 -1.70 -2.80
N VAL A 159 1.71 -3.01 -2.57
CA VAL A 159 1.13 -3.55 -1.34
C VAL A 159 2.25 -3.91 -0.37
N ALA A 160 2.17 -3.39 0.86
CA ALA A 160 3.07 -3.72 1.95
C ALA A 160 2.25 -4.00 3.22
N ALA A 161 2.45 -5.18 3.84
CA ALA A 161 1.72 -5.61 5.04
C ALA A 161 0.18 -5.46 4.93
N GLY A 162 -0.37 -5.79 3.75
CA GLY A 162 -1.81 -5.69 3.48
C GLY A 162 -2.33 -4.26 3.24
N LEU A 163 -1.46 -3.26 3.23
CA LEU A 163 -1.79 -1.85 2.96
C LEU A 163 -1.32 -1.45 1.55
N VAL A 164 -2.10 -0.59 0.89
CA VAL A 164 -1.64 0.08 -0.33
C VAL A 164 -0.77 1.28 0.07
N VAL A 165 0.48 1.24 -0.33
CA VAL A 165 1.50 2.25 -0.07
C VAL A 165 1.90 2.89 -1.39
N HIS A 166 2.13 4.21 -1.38
CA HIS A 166 2.65 4.94 -2.54
C HIS A 166 4.18 4.99 -2.47
N ASN A 167 4.86 5.04 -3.63
CA ASN A 167 6.31 5.24 -3.69
C ASN A 167 6.70 6.43 -2.81
N SER A 168 7.76 6.28 -2.01
CA SER A 168 8.34 7.43 -1.33
C SER A 168 9.04 8.27 -2.38
N GLU A 169 8.79 9.57 -2.42
CA GLU A 169 9.49 10.44 -3.37
C GLU A 169 10.94 10.55 -2.90
N VAL A 170 11.84 9.78 -3.51
CA VAL A 170 13.27 9.91 -3.28
C VAL A 170 13.67 11.28 -3.81
N VAL A 171 13.94 12.20 -2.88
CA VAL A 171 14.48 13.51 -3.18
C VAL A 171 15.76 13.36 -4.02
N TYR A 172 15.61 13.87 -5.24
CA TYR A 172 16.52 13.92 -6.37
C TYR A 172 18.00 14.15 -6.00
N HIS A 173 18.82 13.11 -6.03
CA HIS A 173 20.28 13.23 -5.93
C HIS A 173 21.05 12.52 -7.05
N LYS A 174 20.40 12.28 -8.19
CA LYS A 174 21.10 11.87 -9.41
C LYS A 174 20.71 12.73 -10.60
N ILE A 175 21.01 14.01 -10.51
CA ILE A 175 21.16 14.81 -11.73
C ILE A 175 22.38 14.25 -12.45
N ARG A 176 22.17 13.97 -13.72
CA ARG A 176 23.17 13.49 -14.64
C ARG A 176 24.07 14.71 -14.93
N GLU A 177 25.37 14.63 -14.60
CA GLU A 177 26.34 15.76 -14.69
C GLU A 177 26.32 16.49 -16.05
N ASP A 178 25.86 15.80 -17.11
CA ASP A 178 25.64 16.34 -18.45
C ASP A 178 24.57 17.44 -18.49
N LEU A 179 23.55 17.40 -17.65
CA LEU A 179 22.49 18.41 -17.58
C LEU A 179 22.93 19.66 -16.82
N GLU A 180 23.67 19.49 -15.72
CA GLU A 180 24.28 20.61 -14.98
C GLU A 180 25.30 21.35 -15.84
N SER A 181 26.12 20.63 -16.62
CA SER A 181 27.06 21.23 -17.57
C SER A 181 26.37 22.07 -18.66
N GLN A 182 25.11 21.76 -18.95
CA GLN A 182 24.24 22.51 -19.86
C GLN A 182 23.46 23.61 -19.12
N GLY A 183 23.74 23.90 -17.85
CA GLY A 183 23.06 24.97 -17.10
C GLY A 183 21.58 24.70 -16.82
N VAL A 184 21.19 23.43 -16.72
CA VAL A 184 19.88 23.03 -16.21
C VAL A 184 19.98 22.87 -14.70
N ILE A 185 19.08 23.53 -13.97
CA ILE A 185 18.93 23.37 -12.52
C ILE A 185 17.76 22.40 -12.31
N PHE A 186 17.99 21.30 -11.59
CA PHE A 186 16.95 20.32 -11.27
C PHE A 186 17.00 19.87 -9.82
N LEU A 187 16.28 20.57 -8.94
CA LEU A 187 16.37 20.38 -7.49
C LEU A 187 14.98 20.10 -6.93
N ASP A 188 14.89 19.79 -5.63
CA ASP A 188 13.60 19.89 -4.93
C ASP A 188 13.17 21.36 -4.76
N THR A 189 11.87 21.58 -4.55
CA THR A 189 11.29 22.91 -4.38
C THR A 189 11.92 23.69 -3.22
N ASP A 190 12.24 23.03 -2.10
CA ASP A 190 12.76 23.68 -0.89
C ASP A 190 14.21 24.13 -1.09
N THR A 191 15.05 23.29 -1.68
CA THR A 191 16.42 23.61 -2.08
C THR A 191 16.44 24.66 -3.19
N GLY A 192 15.54 24.57 -4.18
CA GLY A 192 15.38 25.57 -5.23
C GLY A 192 15.02 26.95 -4.68
N LEU A 193 14.11 27.03 -3.70
CA LEU A 193 13.80 28.27 -3.00
C LEU A 193 14.99 28.80 -2.19
N ARG A 194 15.75 27.93 -1.53
CA ARG A 194 16.90 28.31 -0.69
C ARG A 194 18.12 28.79 -1.49
N GLU A 195 18.43 28.12 -2.59
CA GLU A 195 19.67 28.32 -3.35
C GLU A 195 19.48 29.22 -4.59
N HIS A 196 18.25 29.29 -5.12
CA HIS A 196 17.90 30.05 -6.33
C HIS A 196 16.62 30.89 -6.13
N GLU A 197 16.56 31.61 -5.00
CA GLU A 197 15.39 32.39 -4.57
C GLU A 197 14.91 33.42 -5.61
N ASP A 198 15.84 34.06 -6.32
CA ASP A 198 15.57 35.07 -7.35
C ASP A 198 14.81 34.49 -8.54
N ILE A 199 15.27 33.34 -9.04
CA ILE A 199 14.63 32.62 -10.14
C ILE A 199 13.31 32.03 -9.64
N PHE A 200 13.30 31.46 -8.43
CA PHE A 200 12.11 30.85 -7.85
C PHE A 200 10.97 31.87 -7.74
N LYS A 201 11.22 33.04 -7.13
CA LYS A 201 10.22 34.12 -7.01
C LYS A 201 9.75 34.67 -8.36
N GLN A 202 10.62 34.67 -9.37
CA GLN A 202 10.26 35.15 -10.70
C GLN A 202 9.20 34.26 -11.37
N TYR A 203 9.27 32.93 -11.18
CA TYR A 203 8.43 31.98 -11.92
C TYR A 203 7.38 31.27 -11.07
N PHE A 204 7.51 31.24 -9.75
CA PHE A 204 6.55 30.59 -8.87
C PHE A 204 5.16 31.23 -8.97
N GLY A 205 4.13 30.39 -9.19
CA GLY A 205 2.74 30.84 -9.33
C GLY A 205 2.42 31.62 -10.61
N THR A 206 3.34 31.70 -11.58
CA THR A 206 3.09 32.45 -12.84
C THR A 206 2.28 31.67 -13.88
N VAL A 207 2.42 30.34 -13.92
CA VAL A 207 1.73 29.48 -14.89
C VAL A 207 0.29 29.20 -14.45
N ILE A 208 0.09 28.92 -13.16
CA ILE A 208 -1.23 28.69 -12.56
C ILE A 208 -1.44 29.77 -11.50
N PRO A 209 -2.25 30.80 -11.78
CA PRO A 209 -2.55 31.85 -10.82
C PRO A 209 -3.25 31.28 -9.58
N ALA A 210 -2.93 31.82 -8.40
CA ALA A 210 -3.55 31.39 -7.14
C ALA A 210 -5.10 31.47 -7.14
N GLY A 211 -5.69 32.36 -7.96
CA GLY A 211 -7.13 32.52 -8.09
C GLY A 211 -7.82 31.56 -9.05
N ASP A 212 -7.10 30.67 -9.73
CA ASP A 212 -7.68 29.77 -10.74
C ASP A 212 -8.67 28.77 -10.13
N ASN A 213 -8.27 28.08 -9.06
CA ASN A 213 -9.13 27.15 -8.34
C ASN A 213 -8.63 26.89 -6.90
N LYS A 214 -9.45 26.21 -6.10
CA LYS A 214 -9.14 25.92 -4.69
C LYS A 214 -7.85 25.13 -4.47
N PHE A 215 -7.44 24.28 -5.42
CA PHE A 215 -6.21 23.50 -5.33
C PHE A 215 -4.98 24.33 -5.73
N ALA A 216 -5.11 25.21 -6.72
CA ALA A 216 -4.07 26.18 -7.07
C ALA A 216 -3.80 27.18 -5.93
N ALA A 217 -4.87 27.66 -5.28
CA ALA A 217 -4.76 28.51 -4.09
C ALA A 217 -4.04 27.79 -2.95
N LEU A 218 -4.40 26.52 -2.69
CA LEU A 218 -3.76 25.71 -1.67
C LEU A 218 -2.29 25.45 -1.99
N ASN A 219 -1.96 25.04 -3.22
CA ASN A 219 -0.58 24.78 -3.65
C ASN A 219 0.31 26.03 -3.63
N THR A 220 -0.27 27.21 -3.85
CA THR A 220 0.44 28.50 -3.72
C THR A 220 0.64 28.89 -2.25
N ALA A 221 -0.29 28.53 -1.37
CA ALA A 221 -0.23 28.85 0.06
C ALA A 221 0.65 27.89 0.85
N VAL A 222 0.63 26.59 0.48
CA VAL A 222 1.36 25.52 1.15
C VAL A 222 1.81 24.47 0.13
N TRP A 223 3.03 23.95 0.31
CA TRP A 223 3.55 22.81 -0.44
C TRP A 223 4.24 21.83 0.49
N SER A 224 4.34 20.58 0.02
CA SER A 224 5.15 19.53 0.65
C SER A 224 5.84 18.76 -0.48
N GLY A 225 7.12 19.06 -0.72
CA GLY A 225 7.88 18.47 -1.83
C GLY A 225 7.68 19.16 -3.20
N GLY A 226 8.00 18.43 -4.27
CA GLY A 226 7.97 18.90 -5.66
C GLY A 226 9.36 19.16 -6.27
N SER A 227 9.39 19.31 -7.60
CA SER A 227 10.63 19.52 -8.35
C SER A 227 10.71 20.92 -8.94
N PHE A 228 11.85 21.58 -8.72
CA PHE A 228 12.23 22.84 -9.34
C PHE A 228 13.12 22.58 -10.56
N ILE A 229 12.59 22.81 -11.76
CA ILE A 229 13.34 22.72 -13.02
C ILE A 229 13.49 24.13 -13.60
N TYR A 230 14.73 24.54 -13.85
CA TYR A 230 15.02 25.74 -14.63
C TYR A 230 15.97 25.43 -15.79
N VAL A 231 15.59 25.87 -16.99
CA VAL A 231 16.39 25.72 -18.21
C VAL A 231 16.73 27.11 -18.75
N ARG A 232 18.02 27.44 -18.79
CA ARG A 232 18.48 28.72 -19.34
C ARG A 232 18.15 28.81 -20.84
N ARG A 233 17.64 29.96 -21.29
CA ARG A 233 17.17 30.21 -22.68
C ARG A 233 18.18 29.90 -23.81
N ALA A 234 19.47 29.80 -23.50
CA ALA A 234 20.52 29.46 -24.48
C ALA A 234 20.73 27.93 -24.65
N CYS A 235 20.06 27.11 -23.86
CA CYS A 235 20.24 25.67 -23.88
C CYS A 235 19.38 25.06 -24.98
N THR A 236 20.02 24.72 -26.09
CA THR A 236 19.38 23.93 -27.15
C THR A 236 19.53 22.44 -26.80
N SER A 237 18.98 22.00 -25.67
CA SER A 237 18.92 20.58 -25.35
C SER A 237 17.70 19.99 -26.08
N ARG A 238 17.95 19.15 -27.09
CA ARG A 238 16.91 18.28 -27.65
C ARG A 238 16.48 17.32 -26.54
N PHE A 239 15.40 17.64 -25.83
CA PHE A 239 14.65 16.66 -25.05
C PHE A 239 14.10 15.62 -26.04
N ARG A 240 14.86 14.56 -26.27
CA ARG A 240 14.37 13.40 -27.02
C ARG A 240 13.56 12.57 -26.03
N CYS A 241 12.27 12.87 -25.89
CA CYS A 241 11.32 11.89 -25.37
C CYS A 241 11.46 10.65 -26.25
N ARG A 242 11.99 9.55 -25.70
CA ARG A 242 11.91 8.25 -26.37
C ARG A 242 10.44 7.87 -26.40
N PRO A 243 9.82 7.67 -27.58
CA PRO A 243 8.49 7.11 -27.62
C PRO A 243 8.55 5.71 -27.01
N THR A 244 7.62 5.41 -26.11
CA THR A 244 7.27 4.03 -25.78
C THR A 244 6.93 3.31 -27.08
N SER A 245 7.45 2.09 -27.22
CA SER A 245 7.45 1.30 -28.44
C SER A 245 6.09 1.31 -29.14
N GLY A 246 6.01 1.91 -30.33
CA GLY A 246 4.85 1.76 -31.23
C GLY A 246 4.35 3.01 -31.97
N SER A 247 4.85 4.22 -31.72
CA SER A 247 4.38 5.41 -32.46
C SER A 247 5.50 6.15 -33.20
N THR A 248 5.25 6.46 -34.48
CA THR A 248 6.14 7.15 -35.41
C THR A 248 6.50 8.54 -34.88
N PRO A 249 7.78 9.00 -34.97
CA PRO A 249 8.17 10.28 -34.41
C PRO A 249 7.56 11.43 -35.22
N ARG A 250 6.75 12.28 -34.57
CA ARG A 250 6.40 13.60 -35.12
C ARG A 250 7.40 14.63 -34.63
N THR A 251 8.19 15.18 -35.55
CA THR A 251 9.01 16.37 -35.29
C THR A 251 8.12 17.61 -35.27
N TRP A 252 7.90 18.20 -34.11
CA TRP A 252 7.38 19.55 -34.00
C TRP A 252 8.54 20.52 -34.15
N ALA A 253 8.69 21.10 -35.35
CA ALA A 253 9.54 22.26 -35.58
C ALA A 253 8.64 23.51 -35.48
N SER A 254 8.75 24.28 -34.41
CA SER A 254 8.28 25.66 -34.42
C SER A 254 9.32 26.50 -35.14
N SER A 255 9.05 26.83 -36.40
CA SER A 255 9.80 27.82 -37.17
C SER A 255 9.60 29.20 -36.56
N SER A 256 10.69 29.80 -36.07
CA SER A 256 10.79 31.24 -35.86
C SER A 256 11.33 31.89 -37.13
N GLY A 257 10.61 32.89 -37.63
CA GLY A 257 11.02 33.81 -38.69
C GLY A 257 10.40 35.18 -38.40
N PRO A 258 10.99 36.25 -38.96
CA PRO A 258 11.58 37.39 -38.25
C PRO A 258 10.59 38.33 -37.55
#